data_AF-A0A3C0VHQ6-F1
#
_entry.id   AF-A0A3C0VHQ6-F1
#
_cell.length_a   1.000
_cell.length_b   1.000
_cell.length_c   1.000
_cell.angle_alpha   90.00
_cell.angle_beta   90.00
_cell.angle_gamma   90.00
#
_symmetry.space_group_name_H-M   'P 1'
#
loop_
_entity.id
_entity.type
_entity.pdbx_description
1 polymer ?
#
loop_
_entity_poly.entity_id
_entity_poly.type
_entity_poly.pdbx_seq_one_letter_code
_entity_poly.pdbx_strand_id
1 'polypeptide(L)'
;MHHAESTRGLRGRLRVVVPAALALVLIGAAPPPHRVPRAPGPAAPVAPAAPEETDEAMLARFAAAVTTGEVRGLGNFIVPEEADDEELLGAFVAALRAVCGSPGAFRLVSFARIAPDRIFACYFAGRSGVSENRGPFMLVFEKLDTRWKTSLLAQIKAMGMKDADVAAQIRRAFACRVMGLRFGRLTLSQYAALLDASADACAALAEPPYGLPFGPDAVERMRKQAQQVLTFAGRPWADIEKTLIAEAGEDRLPELGDSYLGLYIEAGEGTREWRIPYAGNEDGFAAERLPFLTGEDVLRARADADVEPGERGVGITLSAQGTAMLTNVTLGCSGRRFAIVLDGKVISTAPITTPITNGEVAIGGGFSAEEASAIAARLNAYRARAMARCKEIEGAHAGASP
;
A
#
# COMPACT_ATOMS: atom_id res chain seq x y z
N MET A 1 33.78 -31.27 -35.41
CA MET A 1 32.90 -32.24 -34.72
C MET A 1 32.58 -31.68 -33.35
N HIS A 2 31.29 -31.65 -32.96
CA HIS A 2 30.74 -31.49 -31.59
C HIS A 2 31.17 -30.23 -30.77
N HIS A 3 30.27 -29.47 -30.13
CA HIS A 3 29.36 -29.79 -29.00
C HIS A 3 30.12 -30.12 -27.70
N ALA A 4 29.78 -29.56 -26.52
CA ALA A 4 28.76 -28.55 -26.21
C ALA A 4 29.04 -27.79 -24.88
N GLU A 5 28.36 -26.64 -24.70
CA GLU A 5 27.51 -26.22 -23.56
C GLU A 5 27.79 -26.62 -22.08
N SER A 6 27.29 -25.93 -21.04
CA SER A 6 26.71 -24.57 -20.83
C SER A 6 26.33 -24.39 -19.33
N THR A 7 25.60 -23.33 -18.97
CA THR A 7 24.70 -23.23 -17.80
C THR A 7 25.25 -23.21 -16.35
N ARG A 8 26.23 -22.36 -16.03
CA ARG A 8 26.44 -21.90 -14.62
C ARG A 8 26.40 -20.40 -14.35
N GLY A 9 26.52 -19.52 -15.35
CA GLY A 9 26.59 -18.05 -15.12
C GLY A 9 25.26 -17.32 -14.89
N LEU A 10 24.19 -17.65 -15.63
CA LEU A 10 23.05 -16.73 -15.79
C LEU A 10 21.93 -16.80 -14.71
N ARG A 11 21.93 -17.80 -13.81
CA ARG A 11 20.83 -17.97 -12.83
C ARG A 11 20.87 -17.01 -11.62
N GLY A 12 21.88 -16.14 -11.51
CA GLY A 12 22.16 -15.35 -10.30
C GLY A 12 21.42 -14.01 -10.14
N ARG A 13 21.07 -13.30 -11.23
CA ARG A 13 20.75 -11.85 -11.16
C ARG A 13 19.27 -11.44 -11.26
N LEU A 14 18.34 -12.36 -11.53
CA LEU A 14 16.94 -12.01 -11.82
C LEU A 14 16.03 -11.73 -10.59
N ARG A 15 16.55 -11.75 -9.35
CA ARG A 15 15.74 -12.04 -8.15
C ARG A 15 15.13 -10.87 -7.37
N VAL A 16 15.52 -9.60 -7.59
CA VAL A 16 15.25 -8.49 -6.63
C VAL A 16 14.24 -7.44 -7.13
N VAL A 17 13.57 -7.69 -8.25
CA VAL A 17 12.64 -6.74 -8.89
C VAL A 17 11.21 -7.31 -8.98
N VAL A 18 11.09 -8.55 -9.45
CA VAL A 18 9.81 -9.25 -9.62
C VAL A 18 9.01 -9.43 -8.31
N PRO A 19 9.62 -9.78 -7.15
CA PRO A 19 8.84 -9.99 -5.93
C PRO A 19 8.19 -8.72 -5.39
N ALA A 20 8.89 -7.58 -5.48
CA ALA A 20 8.36 -6.28 -5.06
C ALA A 20 7.19 -5.83 -5.97
N ALA A 21 7.29 -6.07 -7.28
CA ALA A 21 6.17 -5.85 -8.21
C ALA A 21 4.95 -6.72 -7.86
N LEU A 22 5.17 -7.99 -7.47
CA LEU A 22 4.11 -8.91 -7.04
C LEU A 22 3.52 -8.55 -5.66
N ALA A 23 4.30 -7.92 -4.78
CA ALA A 23 3.83 -7.36 -3.52
C ALA A 23 3.01 -6.07 -3.71
N LEU A 24 3.37 -5.24 -4.70
CA LEU A 24 2.67 -3.99 -5.03
C LEU A 24 1.29 -4.19 -5.68
N VAL A 25 0.95 -5.41 -6.10
CA VAL A 25 -0.41 -5.84 -6.53
C VAL A 25 -1.45 -5.71 -5.40
N LEU A 26 -1.02 -5.54 -4.15
CA LEU A 26 -1.82 -5.87 -2.96
C LEU A 26 -2.23 -4.64 -2.10
N ILE A 27 -2.22 -3.43 -2.67
CA ILE A 27 -2.49 -2.17 -1.95
C ILE A 27 -3.71 -1.41 -2.54
N GLY A 28 -4.77 -1.30 -1.73
CA GLY A 28 -5.89 -0.37 -1.89
C GLY A 28 -6.98 -0.81 -2.87
N ALA A 29 -8.26 -0.95 -2.51
CA ALA A 29 -8.96 -0.53 -1.28
C ALA A 29 -10.01 -1.59 -0.82
N ALA A 30 -11.09 -1.23 -0.12
CA ALA A 30 -11.50 -1.99 1.09
C ALA A 30 -13.01 -1.89 1.53
N PRO A 31 -13.74 -2.82 2.17
CA PRO A 31 -15.20 -2.73 2.30
C PRO A 31 -15.78 -1.76 3.35
N PRO A 32 -17.03 -1.26 3.15
CA PRO A 32 -17.72 -0.32 4.05
C PRO A 32 -18.34 -0.99 5.31
N PRO A 33 -18.66 -0.22 6.36
CA PRO A 33 -19.27 -0.75 7.58
C PRO A 33 -20.73 -1.20 7.38
N HIS A 34 -21.15 -2.22 8.14
CA HIS A 34 -22.51 -2.75 8.11
C HIS A 34 -23.54 -1.71 8.60
N ARG A 35 -24.41 -1.23 7.70
CA ARG A 35 -25.74 -0.67 8.05
C ARG A 35 -26.81 -1.15 7.07
N VAL A 36 -28.01 -1.39 7.60
CA VAL A 36 -29.19 -1.81 6.84
C VAL A 36 -29.62 -0.68 5.89
N PRO A 37 -29.95 -0.96 4.62
CA PRO A 37 -30.38 0.07 3.68
C PRO A 37 -31.74 0.66 4.07
N ARG A 38 -31.86 1.99 3.95
CA ARG A 38 -33.15 2.69 3.86
C ARG A 38 -33.53 2.85 2.38
N ALA A 39 -34.82 2.81 2.08
CA ALA A 39 -35.31 3.04 0.73
C ALA A 39 -34.95 4.46 0.24
N PRO A 40 -34.56 4.64 -1.04
CA PRO A 40 -34.24 5.95 -1.60
C PRO A 40 -35.51 6.82 -1.72
N GLY A 41 -35.39 8.09 -1.35
CA GLY A 41 -36.37 9.11 -1.73
C GLY A 41 -36.22 9.52 -3.20
N PRO A 42 -37.25 10.14 -3.80
CA PRO A 42 -37.17 10.61 -5.19
C PRO A 42 -36.10 11.69 -5.34
N ALA A 43 -35.25 11.56 -6.36
CA ALA A 43 -34.19 12.53 -6.64
C ALA A 43 -34.76 13.83 -7.24
N ALA A 44 -34.22 14.97 -6.81
CA ALA A 44 -34.47 16.25 -7.46
C ALA A 44 -33.75 16.32 -8.82
N PRO A 45 -34.29 17.03 -9.82
CA PRO A 45 -33.65 17.15 -11.13
C PRO A 45 -32.35 17.94 -11.04
N VAL A 46 -31.25 17.32 -11.49
CA VAL A 46 -29.92 17.93 -11.52
C VAL A 46 -29.74 18.66 -12.86
N ALA A 47 -29.17 19.87 -12.82
CA ALA A 47 -28.84 20.65 -14.02
C ALA A 47 -27.77 19.92 -14.88
N PRO A 48 -27.74 20.12 -16.22
CA PRO A 48 -26.77 19.46 -17.07
C PRO A 48 -25.34 19.86 -16.70
N ALA A 49 -24.54 18.88 -16.31
CA ALA A 49 -23.12 19.06 -16.03
C ALA A 49 -22.34 19.41 -17.31
N ALA A 50 -21.18 20.05 -17.15
CA ALA A 50 -20.19 20.12 -18.22
C ALA A 50 -19.75 18.70 -18.64
N PRO A 51 -19.39 18.46 -19.92
CA PRO A 51 -18.96 17.15 -20.37
C PRO A 51 -17.75 16.67 -19.55
N GLU A 52 -17.84 15.46 -18.99
CA GLU A 52 -16.80 14.92 -18.13
C GLU A 52 -15.55 14.50 -18.94
N GLU A 53 -14.37 14.68 -18.33
CA GLU A 53 -13.11 14.15 -18.85
C GLU A 53 -13.16 12.62 -18.92
N THR A 54 -12.80 12.02 -20.06
CA THR A 54 -12.79 10.56 -20.20
C THR A 54 -11.65 9.93 -19.41
N ASP A 55 -11.81 8.65 -19.06
CA ASP A 55 -10.83 7.88 -18.29
C ASP A 55 -9.45 7.88 -18.98
N GLU A 56 -9.42 7.73 -20.31
CA GLU A 56 -8.19 7.76 -21.12
C GLU A 56 -7.54 9.14 -21.13
N ALA A 57 -8.34 10.22 -21.23
CA ALA A 57 -7.84 11.59 -21.20
C ALA A 57 -7.21 11.94 -19.84
N MET A 58 -7.87 11.55 -18.75
CA MET A 58 -7.39 11.69 -17.38
C MET A 58 -6.08 10.92 -17.16
N LEU A 59 -6.02 9.64 -17.57
CA LEU A 59 -4.84 8.79 -17.44
C LEU A 59 -3.68 9.27 -18.33
N ALA A 60 -3.95 9.75 -19.54
CA ALA A 60 -2.95 10.38 -20.40
C ALA A 60 -2.41 11.68 -19.78
N ARG A 61 -3.27 12.51 -19.18
CA ARG A 61 -2.87 13.74 -18.46
C ARG A 61 -2.02 13.44 -17.24
N PHE A 62 -2.29 12.35 -16.51
CA PHE A 62 -1.42 11.87 -15.44
C PHE A 62 -0.05 11.43 -15.98
N ALA A 63 -0.01 10.57 -17.00
CA ALA A 63 1.24 10.11 -17.60
C ALA A 63 2.09 11.27 -18.17
N ALA A 64 1.44 12.29 -18.74
CA ALA A 64 2.08 13.52 -19.17
C ALA A 64 2.73 14.26 -17.99
N ALA A 65 2.00 14.53 -16.90
CA ALA A 65 2.54 15.21 -15.72
C ALA A 65 3.72 14.45 -15.09
N VAL A 66 3.65 13.12 -15.00
CA VAL A 66 4.76 12.27 -14.54
C VAL A 66 6.00 12.38 -15.44
N THR A 67 5.84 12.48 -16.76
CA THR A 67 6.95 12.42 -17.73
C THR A 67 7.53 13.78 -18.12
N THR A 68 6.73 14.85 -18.18
CA THR A 68 7.23 16.23 -18.29
C THR A 68 7.91 16.67 -17.00
N GLY A 69 7.45 16.15 -15.86
CA GLY A 69 7.98 16.45 -14.53
C GLY A 69 7.51 17.77 -13.94
N GLU A 70 6.36 18.26 -14.41
CA GLU A 70 5.67 19.36 -13.75
C GLU A 70 5.01 18.85 -12.45
N VAL A 71 5.69 19.02 -11.31
CA VAL A 71 5.13 18.68 -9.99
C VAL A 71 3.80 19.43 -9.74
N ARG A 72 3.67 20.66 -10.27
CA ARG A 72 2.39 21.40 -10.31
C ARG A 72 1.30 20.71 -11.12
N GLY A 73 1.65 20.04 -12.22
CA GLY A 73 0.73 19.22 -13.01
C GLY A 73 0.26 17.96 -12.26
N LEU A 74 1.14 17.39 -11.43
CA LEU A 74 0.76 16.31 -10.49
C LEU A 74 -0.17 16.80 -9.37
N GLY A 75 -0.25 18.11 -9.08
CA GLY A 75 -1.15 18.72 -8.09
C GLY A 75 -2.64 18.38 -8.26
N ASN A 76 -3.06 17.96 -9.45
CA ASN A 76 -4.42 17.51 -9.76
C ASN A 76 -4.68 16.02 -9.49
N PHE A 77 -3.65 15.27 -9.09
CA PHE A 77 -3.64 13.83 -8.82
C PHE A 77 -3.03 13.48 -7.45
N ILE A 78 -2.14 14.32 -6.93
CA ILE A 78 -1.42 14.16 -5.67
C ILE A 78 -1.32 15.55 -5.06
N VAL A 79 -1.75 15.70 -3.82
CA VAL A 79 -1.53 16.92 -3.03
C VAL A 79 -0.45 16.56 -2.02
N PRO A 80 0.78 17.14 -2.12
CA PRO A 80 1.78 17.02 -1.06
C PRO A 80 1.22 17.63 0.24
N GLU A 81 1.43 16.98 1.38
CA GLU A 81 0.95 17.51 2.67
C GLU A 81 2.06 18.25 3.43
N GLU A 82 3.33 17.97 3.11
CA GLU A 82 4.53 18.66 3.60
C GLU A 82 5.53 18.93 2.45
N ALA A 83 6.49 19.82 2.67
CA ALA A 83 7.56 20.11 1.70
C ALA A 83 8.40 18.87 1.35
N ASP A 84 8.63 17.98 2.32
CA ASP A 84 9.29 16.68 2.14
C ASP A 84 8.58 15.78 1.10
N ASP A 85 7.24 15.83 1.02
CA ASP A 85 6.49 15.09 0.01
C ASP A 85 6.71 15.70 -1.37
N GLU A 86 6.82 17.04 -1.48
CA GLU A 86 7.11 17.73 -2.74
C GLU A 86 8.55 17.44 -3.22
N GLU A 87 9.55 17.42 -2.32
CA GLU A 87 10.92 16.98 -2.66
C GLU A 87 10.94 15.52 -3.11
N LEU A 88 10.27 14.62 -2.37
CA LEU A 88 10.22 13.19 -2.69
C LEU A 88 9.53 12.93 -4.05
N LEU A 89 8.46 13.66 -4.36
CA LEU A 89 7.80 13.60 -5.67
C LEU A 89 8.69 14.15 -6.79
N GLY A 90 9.43 15.24 -6.54
CA GLY A 90 10.40 15.79 -7.48
C GLY A 90 11.55 14.82 -7.80
N ALA A 91 12.13 14.19 -6.77
CA ALA A 91 13.17 13.16 -6.92
C ALA A 91 12.63 11.93 -7.66
N PHE A 92 11.41 11.47 -7.36
CA PHE A 92 10.79 10.36 -8.08
C PHE A 92 10.58 10.67 -9.56
N VAL A 93 10.11 11.87 -9.89
CA VAL A 93 9.94 12.36 -11.25
C VAL A 93 11.28 12.42 -12.00
N ALA A 94 12.34 12.91 -11.37
CA ALA A 94 13.67 12.97 -11.97
C ALA A 94 14.23 11.56 -12.24
N ALA A 95 14.11 10.64 -11.27
CA ALA A 95 14.45 9.23 -11.43
C ALA A 95 13.67 8.53 -12.55
N LEU A 96 12.35 8.77 -12.67
CA LEU A 96 11.57 8.25 -13.78
C LEU A 96 12.04 8.83 -15.12
N ARG A 97 12.33 10.13 -15.21
CA ARG A 97 12.88 10.74 -16.43
C ARG A 97 14.25 10.19 -16.81
N ALA A 98 15.08 9.80 -15.84
CA ALA A 98 16.38 9.16 -16.09
C ALA A 98 16.24 7.73 -16.65
N VAL A 99 15.33 6.91 -16.09
CA VAL A 99 14.94 5.59 -16.66
C VAL A 99 14.34 5.76 -18.06
N CYS A 100 13.49 6.78 -18.21
CA CYS A 100 12.79 7.14 -19.43
C CYS A 100 13.64 8.08 -20.30
N GLY A 101 14.85 7.63 -20.67
CA GLY A 101 15.81 8.35 -21.52
C GLY A 101 15.39 8.54 -22.99
N SER A 102 14.10 8.83 -23.22
CA SER A 102 13.40 9.50 -24.32
C SER A 102 11.92 9.60 -23.88
N PRO A 103 11.16 10.64 -24.27
CA PRO A 103 9.73 10.74 -23.93
C PRO A 103 8.92 9.50 -24.31
N GLY A 104 7.94 9.11 -23.48
CA GLY A 104 7.05 7.97 -23.75
C GLY A 104 7.52 6.59 -23.26
N ALA A 105 8.28 6.53 -22.16
CA ALA A 105 8.70 5.27 -21.51
C ALA A 105 8.08 5.03 -20.11
N PHE A 106 7.18 5.91 -19.64
CA PHE A 106 6.13 5.59 -18.68
C PHE A 106 4.84 5.36 -19.49
N ARG A 107 4.38 4.12 -19.59
CA ARG A 107 3.32 3.71 -20.51
C ARG A 107 2.15 3.10 -19.78
N LEU A 108 0.92 3.46 -20.14
CA LEU A 108 -0.27 2.73 -19.71
C LEU A 108 -0.26 1.33 -20.35
N VAL A 109 -0.47 0.30 -19.54
CA VAL A 109 -0.48 -1.11 -19.97
C VAL A 109 -1.91 -1.63 -20.01
N SER A 110 -2.68 -1.37 -18.95
CA SER A 110 -4.11 -1.64 -18.85
C SER A 110 -4.75 -0.67 -17.85
N PHE A 111 -6.06 -0.48 -17.96
CA PHE A 111 -6.85 0.22 -16.96
C PHE A 111 -8.24 -0.39 -16.89
N ALA A 112 -8.94 -0.19 -15.77
CA ALA A 112 -10.32 -0.61 -15.59
C ALA A 112 -11.03 0.33 -14.61
N ARG A 113 -12.27 0.68 -14.93
CA ARG A 113 -13.14 1.44 -14.04
C ARG A 113 -13.74 0.51 -12.98
N ILE A 114 -13.14 0.49 -11.79
CA ILE A 114 -13.55 -0.37 -10.67
C ILE A 114 -14.72 0.21 -9.87
N ALA A 115 -15.00 1.51 -9.98
CA ALA A 115 -16.18 2.16 -9.39
C ALA A 115 -16.57 3.45 -10.16
N PRO A 116 -17.76 4.04 -9.93
CA PRO A 116 -18.12 5.34 -10.51
C PRO A 116 -17.14 6.47 -10.16
N ASP A 117 -16.51 6.39 -8.99
CA ASP A 117 -15.49 7.32 -8.50
C ASP A 117 -14.04 6.81 -8.71
N ARG A 118 -13.82 5.57 -9.19
CA ARG A 118 -12.47 4.95 -9.18
C ARG A 118 -12.07 4.20 -10.44
N ILE A 119 -10.81 4.39 -10.81
CA ILE A 119 -10.14 3.74 -11.93
C ILE A 119 -8.85 3.09 -11.42
N PHE A 120 -8.70 1.78 -11.67
CA PHE A 120 -7.40 1.10 -11.61
C PHE A 120 -6.66 1.37 -12.92
N ALA A 121 -5.36 1.65 -12.86
CA ALA A 121 -4.51 1.78 -14.03
C ALA A 121 -3.10 1.22 -13.74
N CYS A 122 -2.68 0.24 -14.54
CA CYS A 122 -1.33 -0.27 -14.52
C CYS A 122 -0.47 0.48 -15.55
N TYR A 123 0.53 1.21 -15.06
CA TYR A 123 1.59 1.76 -15.90
C TYR A 123 2.85 0.91 -15.83
N PHE A 124 3.76 1.06 -16.79
CA PHE A 124 5.10 0.46 -16.77
C PHE A 124 6.14 1.54 -17.01
N ALA A 125 7.18 1.57 -16.17
CA ALA A 125 8.36 2.41 -16.36
C ALA A 125 9.56 1.57 -16.84
N GLY A 126 10.10 1.91 -18.01
CA GLY A 126 11.34 1.31 -18.52
C GLY A 126 11.47 1.31 -20.03
N ARG A 127 12.72 1.14 -20.51
CA ARG A 127 13.02 0.68 -21.88
C ARG A 127 12.57 -0.80 -22.05
N SER A 128 12.77 -1.40 -23.23
CA SER A 128 12.64 -2.87 -23.42
C SER A 128 14.00 -3.58 -23.24
N GLY A 129 14.03 -4.91 -23.09
CA GLY A 129 15.26 -5.75 -23.14
C GLY A 129 16.36 -5.68 -22.05
N VAL A 130 16.15 -5.08 -20.86
CA VAL A 130 17.19 -4.87 -19.81
C VAL A 130 16.57 -5.02 -18.41
N SER A 131 16.80 -6.14 -17.72
CA SER A 131 15.96 -6.56 -16.58
C SER A 131 16.12 -5.82 -15.24
N GLU A 132 17.20 -5.05 -15.03
CA GLU A 132 17.67 -4.75 -13.65
C GLU A 132 17.05 -3.51 -12.97
N ASN A 133 16.35 -2.61 -13.69
CA ASN A 133 15.62 -1.46 -13.10
C ASN A 133 14.27 -1.21 -13.82
N ARG A 134 13.21 -1.92 -13.42
CA ARG A 134 11.86 -1.87 -14.02
C ARG A 134 10.77 -2.06 -12.98
N GLY A 135 9.57 -1.53 -13.23
CA GLY A 135 8.42 -1.79 -12.38
C GLY A 135 7.09 -1.45 -13.06
N PRO A 136 6.06 -2.29 -12.88
CA PRO A 136 4.69 -1.86 -13.06
C PRO A 136 4.25 -0.99 -11.87
N PHE A 137 3.51 0.07 -12.15
CA PHE A 137 2.89 0.96 -11.17
C PHE A 137 1.38 0.73 -11.24
N MET A 138 0.86 -0.08 -10.32
CA MET A 138 -0.56 -0.46 -10.26
C MET A 138 -1.32 0.55 -9.41
N LEU A 139 -1.79 1.62 -10.04
CA LEU A 139 -2.34 2.78 -9.37
C LEU A 139 -3.87 2.72 -9.28
N VAL A 140 -4.42 3.16 -8.16
CA VAL A 140 -5.86 3.42 -8.03
C VAL A 140 -6.07 4.91 -7.93
N PHE A 141 -6.89 5.44 -8.85
CA PHE A 141 -7.32 6.83 -8.92
C PHE A 141 -8.71 6.95 -8.29
N GLU A 142 -8.91 7.95 -7.43
CA GLU A 142 -10.15 8.26 -6.70
C GLU A 142 -10.57 9.70 -7.01
N LYS A 143 -11.75 9.89 -7.59
CA LYS A 143 -12.32 11.20 -7.94
C LYS A 143 -12.93 11.84 -6.70
N LEU A 144 -12.38 12.99 -6.30
CA LEU A 144 -12.85 13.81 -5.19
C LEU A 144 -13.26 15.19 -5.74
N ASP A 145 -14.57 15.37 -5.92
CA ASP A 145 -15.19 16.51 -6.57
C ASP A 145 -14.62 16.77 -7.98
N THR A 146 -13.78 17.81 -8.11
CA THR A 146 -13.12 18.23 -9.37
C THR A 146 -11.68 17.75 -9.50
N ARG A 147 -11.14 17.04 -8.50
CA ARG A 147 -9.75 16.56 -8.46
C ARG A 147 -9.71 15.03 -8.43
N TRP A 148 -8.54 14.47 -8.73
CA TRP A 148 -8.24 13.07 -8.49
C TRP A 148 -7.22 12.95 -7.36
N LYS A 149 -7.27 11.84 -6.62
CA LYS A 149 -6.16 11.35 -5.79
C LYS A 149 -5.66 10.02 -6.34
N THR A 150 -4.36 9.75 -6.27
CA THR A 150 -3.77 8.46 -6.70
C THR A 150 -2.86 7.84 -5.65
N SER A 151 -2.73 6.51 -5.63
CA SER A 151 -1.87 5.76 -4.71
C SER A 151 -0.36 5.90 -4.97
N LEU A 152 0.07 6.72 -5.94
CA LEU A 152 1.48 6.84 -6.35
C LEU A 152 2.41 7.16 -5.19
N LEU A 153 2.06 8.10 -4.30
CA LEU A 153 2.93 8.47 -3.17
C LEU A 153 3.20 7.26 -2.26
N ALA A 154 2.21 6.40 -2.01
CA ALA A 154 2.42 5.17 -1.23
C ALA A 154 3.35 4.18 -1.95
N GLN A 155 3.27 4.05 -3.27
CA GLN A 155 4.20 3.22 -4.04
C GLN A 155 5.63 3.76 -4.00
N ILE A 156 5.82 5.07 -4.04
CA ILE A 156 7.15 5.70 -3.89
C ILE A 156 7.77 5.35 -2.53
N LYS A 157 6.99 5.34 -1.44
CA LYS A 157 7.47 4.89 -0.12
C LYS A 157 7.88 3.42 -0.12
N ALA A 158 7.04 2.55 -0.70
CA ALA A 158 7.32 1.12 -0.79
C ALA A 158 8.64 0.81 -1.54
N MET A 159 9.03 1.62 -2.53
CA MET A 159 10.35 1.49 -3.17
C MET A 159 11.53 1.67 -2.20
N GLY A 160 11.36 2.47 -1.13
CA GLY A 160 12.34 2.67 -0.06
C GLY A 160 12.36 1.57 1.01
N MET A 161 11.45 0.58 0.96
CA MET A 161 11.31 -0.47 1.98
C MET A 161 12.10 -1.76 1.66
N LYS A 162 13.09 -1.67 0.77
CA LYS A 162 13.82 -2.82 0.20
C LYS A 162 14.70 -3.62 1.16
N ASP A 163 14.95 -3.12 2.37
CA ASP A 163 15.77 -3.80 3.40
C ASP A 163 15.08 -5.04 3.99
N ALA A 164 13.77 -5.22 3.78
CA ALA A 164 13.04 -6.41 4.18
C ALA A 164 13.25 -7.57 3.18
N ASP A 165 13.48 -8.79 3.67
CA ASP A 165 13.55 -9.99 2.83
C ASP A 165 12.26 -10.22 2.03
N VAL A 166 12.38 -10.95 0.92
CA VAL A 166 11.27 -11.31 0.02
C VAL A 166 10.14 -12.04 0.76
N ALA A 167 10.44 -12.88 1.76
CA ALA A 167 9.39 -13.51 2.58
C ALA A 167 8.58 -12.46 3.36
N ALA A 168 9.26 -11.54 4.06
CA ALA A 168 8.63 -10.44 4.80
C ALA A 168 7.80 -9.52 3.89
N GLN A 169 8.27 -9.23 2.68
CA GLN A 169 7.51 -8.46 1.68
C GLN A 169 6.20 -9.17 1.30
N ILE A 170 6.24 -10.48 1.02
CA ILE A 170 5.04 -11.29 0.70
C ILE A 170 4.06 -11.32 1.87
N ARG A 171 4.56 -11.46 3.11
CA ARG A 171 3.76 -11.50 4.34
C ARG A 171 3.07 -10.18 4.66
N ARG A 172 3.79 -9.05 4.58
CA ARG A 172 3.16 -7.73 4.73
C ARG A 172 2.10 -7.48 3.67
N ALA A 173 2.41 -7.79 2.41
CA ALA A 173 1.46 -7.60 1.32
C ALA A 173 0.21 -8.49 1.46
N PHE A 174 0.34 -9.70 2.02
CA PHE A 174 -0.82 -10.52 2.43
C PHE A 174 -1.66 -9.82 3.52
N ALA A 175 -1.04 -9.29 4.57
CA ALA A 175 -1.75 -8.57 5.64
C ALA A 175 -2.46 -7.32 5.11
N CYS A 176 -1.77 -6.48 4.34
CA CYS A 176 -2.33 -5.28 3.69
C CYS A 176 -3.52 -5.64 2.79
N ARG A 177 -3.43 -6.74 2.01
CA ARG A 177 -4.56 -7.24 1.21
C ARG A 177 -5.76 -7.61 2.08
N VAL A 178 -5.56 -8.44 3.10
CA VAL A 178 -6.65 -9.01 3.91
C VAL A 178 -7.33 -7.95 4.79
N MET A 179 -6.56 -7.02 5.35
CA MET A 179 -7.13 -5.93 6.14
C MET A 179 -7.74 -4.85 5.24
N GLY A 180 -7.19 -4.67 4.04
CA GLY A 180 -7.88 -4.05 2.92
C GLY A 180 -9.25 -4.70 2.69
N LEU A 181 -9.33 -6.02 2.54
CA LEU A 181 -10.61 -6.75 2.42
C LEU A 181 -11.54 -6.65 3.67
N ARG A 182 -11.21 -5.86 4.70
CA ARG A 182 -12.03 -5.66 5.91
C ARG A 182 -12.50 -4.23 6.20
N PHE A 183 -11.67 -3.20 5.99
CA PHE A 183 -11.88 -1.88 6.61
C PHE A 183 -11.64 -0.67 5.67
N GLY A 184 -12.57 -0.25 4.78
CA GLY A 184 -12.31 0.92 3.91
C GLY A 184 -13.39 1.47 2.97
N ARG A 185 -13.03 1.68 1.69
CA ARG A 185 -13.83 2.36 0.62
C ARG A 185 -14.38 1.57 -0.62
N LEU A 186 -13.85 0.39 -1.02
CA LEU A 186 -14.40 -0.49 -2.09
C LEU A 186 -15.29 -1.61 -1.55
N THR A 187 -16.52 -1.78 -2.05
CA THR A 187 -17.33 -2.98 -1.78
C THR A 187 -16.67 -4.28 -2.27
N LEU A 188 -17.15 -5.45 -1.81
CA LEU A 188 -16.68 -6.76 -2.28
C LEU A 188 -16.69 -6.91 -3.82
N SER A 189 -17.70 -6.33 -4.50
CA SER A 189 -17.77 -6.37 -5.96
C SER A 189 -16.74 -5.46 -6.64
N GLN A 190 -16.48 -4.28 -6.07
CA GLN A 190 -15.44 -3.36 -6.56
C GLN A 190 -14.03 -3.90 -6.26
N TYR A 191 -13.88 -4.68 -5.18
CA TYR A 191 -12.65 -5.40 -4.83
C TYR A 191 -12.38 -6.58 -5.78
N ALA A 192 -13.41 -7.35 -6.14
CA ALA A 192 -13.29 -8.36 -7.19
C ALA A 192 -12.87 -7.74 -8.52
N ALA A 193 -13.50 -6.62 -8.92
CA ALA A 193 -13.11 -5.86 -10.12
C ALA A 193 -11.66 -5.36 -10.08
N LEU A 194 -11.15 -4.94 -8.91
CA LEU A 194 -9.74 -4.58 -8.71
C LEU A 194 -8.81 -5.79 -8.87
N LEU A 195 -9.16 -6.95 -8.32
CA LEU A 195 -8.37 -8.17 -8.46
C LEU A 195 -8.34 -8.67 -9.92
N ASP A 196 -9.47 -8.66 -10.62
CA ASP A 196 -9.54 -9.03 -12.04
C ASP A 196 -8.77 -8.03 -12.92
N ALA A 197 -8.90 -6.72 -12.70
CA ALA A 197 -8.13 -5.69 -13.43
C ALA A 197 -6.61 -5.80 -13.18
N SER A 198 -6.23 -6.20 -11.96
CA SER A 198 -4.83 -6.50 -11.62
C SER A 198 -4.35 -7.80 -12.27
N ALA A 199 -5.23 -8.79 -12.44
CA ALA A 199 -4.92 -10.03 -13.15
C ALA A 199 -4.74 -9.77 -14.66
N ASP A 200 -5.59 -8.92 -15.25
CA ASP A 200 -5.46 -8.43 -16.63
C ASP A 200 -4.14 -7.66 -16.83
N ALA A 201 -3.76 -6.81 -15.87
CA ALA A 201 -2.46 -6.14 -15.87
C ALA A 201 -1.28 -7.13 -15.80
N CYS A 202 -1.32 -8.11 -14.89
CA CYS A 202 -0.30 -9.15 -14.80
C CYS A 202 -0.17 -9.97 -16.09
N ALA A 203 -1.29 -10.30 -16.75
CA ALA A 203 -1.30 -10.98 -18.04
C ALA A 203 -0.67 -10.11 -19.15
N ALA A 204 -1.11 -8.86 -19.29
CA ALA A 204 -0.57 -7.93 -20.29
C ALA A 204 0.93 -7.61 -20.08
N LEU A 205 1.42 -7.67 -18.84
CA LEU A 205 2.84 -7.51 -18.50
C LEU A 205 3.68 -8.78 -18.67
N ALA A 206 3.06 -9.97 -18.70
CA ALA A 206 3.75 -11.22 -18.98
C ALA A 206 4.11 -11.34 -20.47
N GLU A 207 3.26 -10.79 -21.34
CA GLU A 207 3.45 -10.77 -22.78
C GLU A 207 4.53 -9.77 -23.27
N PRO A 208 5.03 -9.92 -24.50
CA PRO A 208 5.86 -8.90 -25.15
C PRO A 208 5.12 -7.56 -25.27
N PRO A 209 5.79 -6.40 -25.10
CA PRO A 209 7.24 -6.20 -25.01
C PRO A 209 7.79 -6.22 -23.57
N TYR A 210 6.97 -6.56 -22.58
CA TYR A 210 7.30 -6.43 -21.16
C TYR A 210 8.00 -7.69 -20.62
N GLY A 211 7.45 -8.88 -20.90
CA GLY A 211 8.08 -10.16 -20.60
C GLY A 211 8.34 -10.41 -19.11
N LEU A 212 7.53 -9.85 -18.21
CA LEU A 212 7.72 -10.00 -16.77
C LEU A 212 7.37 -11.44 -16.34
N PRO A 213 8.21 -12.13 -15.55
CA PRO A 213 8.04 -13.55 -15.25
C PRO A 213 7.01 -13.78 -14.13
N PHE A 214 5.78 -13.33 -14.35
CA PHE A 214 4.62 -13.82 -13.62
C PHE A 214 4.42 -15.29 -13.99
N GLY A 215 4.45 -16.18 -13.00
CA GLY A 215 4.14 -17.60 -13.25
C GLY A 215 2.69 -17.75 -13.75
N PRO A 216 2.38 -18.71 -14.64
CA PRO A 216 1.06 -18.83 -15.26
C PRO A 216 -0.07 -18.90 -14.22
N ASP A 217 0.12 -19.68 -13.17
CA ASP A 217 -0.80 -19.80 -12.04
C ASP A 217 -1.09 -18.49 -11.29
N ALA A 218 -0.28 -17.43 -11.44
CA ALA A 218 -0.43 -16.19 -10.68
C ALA A 218 -1.69 -15.43 -11.12
N VAL A 219 -1.90 -15.28 -12.43
CA VAL A 219 -3.10 -14.66 -13.00
C VAL A 219 -4.34 -15.47 -12.60
N GLU A 220 -4.29 -16.79 -12.75
CA GLU A 220 -5.41 -17.68 -12.41
C GLU A 220 -5.76 -17.64 -10.91
N ARG A 221 -4.76 -17.62 -10.01
CA ARG A 221 -5.00 -17.44 -8.57
C ARG A 221 -5.66 -16.10 -8.26
N MET A 222 -5.32 -15.02 -8.98
CA MET A 222 -5.94 -13.70 -8.78
C MET A 222 -7.41 -13.69 -9.24
N ARG A 223 -7.73 -14.27 -10.39
CA ARG A 223 -9.13 -14.43 -10.85
C ARG A 223 -9.95 -15.31 -9.90
N LYS A 224 -9.39 -16.42 -9.44
CA LYS A 224 -10.03 -17.27 -8.42
C LYS A 224 -10.32 -16.48 -7.14
N GLN A 225 -9.39 -15.63 -6.70
CA GLN A 225 -9.58 -14.76 -5.53
C GLN A 225 -10.64 -13.67 -5.77
N ALA A 226 -10.73 -13.10 -6.97
CA ALA A 226 -11.80 -12.16 -7.33
C ALA A 226 -13.19 -12.80 -7.18
N GLN A 227 -13.39 -13.99 -7.75
CA GLN A 227 -14.64 -14.75 -7.63
C GLN A 227 -14.93 -15.18 -6.18
N GLN A 228 -13.90 -15.60 -5.44
CA GLN A 228 -14.01 -16.00 -4.04
C GLN A 228 -14.45 -14.85 -3.13
N VAL A 229 -13.96 -13.62 -3.35
CA VAL A 229 -14.32 -12.45 -2.55
C VAL A 229 -15.83 -12.17 -2.57
N LEU A 230 -16.50 -12.45 -3.69
CA LEU A 230 -17.95 -12.31 -3.80
C LEU A 230 -18.70 -13.28 -2.84
N THR A 231 -18.12 -14.44 -2.54
CA THR A 231 -18.68 -15.43 -1.59
C THR A 231 -18.59 -15.03 -0.11
N PHE A 232 -17.88 -13.94 0.20
CA PHE A 232 -17.78 -13.40 1.56
C PHE A 232 -18.98 -12.52 1.96
N ALA A 233 -19.90 -12.21 1.04
CA ALA A 233 -21.10 -11.43 1.32
C ALA A 233 -21.94 -12.07 2.45
N GLY A 234 -22.11 -11.34 3.56
CA GLY A 234 -22.91 -11.78 4.72
C GLY A 234 -22.23 -12.80 5.64
N ARG A 235 -20.99 -13.23 5.37
CA ARG A 235 -20.25 -14.13 6.26
C ARG A 235 -19.64 -13.37 7.45
N PRO A 236 -19.54 -13.96 8.66
CA PRO A 236 -18.81 -13.37 9.78
C PRO A 236 -17.32 -13.18 9.45
N TRP A 237 -16.71 -12.09 9.93
CA TRP A 237 -15.28 -11.82 9.66
C TRP A 237 -14.37 -12.99 10.07
N ALA A 238 -14.58 -13.57 11.25
CA ALA A 238 -13.76 -14.66 11.75
C ALA A 238 -13.70 -15.88 10.80
N ASP A 239 -14.76 -16.12 10.02
CA ASP A 239 -14.79 -17.24 9.06
C ASP A 239 -14.17 -16.86 7.72
N ILE A 240 -14.25 -15.59 7.32
CA ILE A 240 -13.52 -15.04 6.18
C ILE A 240 -12.01 -15.08 6.47
N GLU A 241 -11.59 -14.61 7.64
CA GLU A 241 -10.20 -14.66 8.14
C GLU A 241 -9.64 -16.08 8.15
N LYS A 242 -10.36 -17.05 8.77
CA LYS A 242 -9.96 -18.47 8.76
C LYS A 242 -9.78 -19.01 7.35
N THR A 243 -10.68 -18.66 6.43
CA THR A 243 -10.58 -19.09 5.02
C THR A 243 -9.30 -18.55 4.37
N LEU A 244 -9.08 -17.24 4.48
CA LEU A 244 -7.94 -16.55 3.86
C LEU A 244 -6.60 -16.99 4.47
N ILE A 245 -6.57 -17.25 5.79
CA ILE A 245 -5.39 -17.77 6.49
C ILE A 245 -5.07 -19.22 6.06
N ALA A 246 -6.08 -20.09 6.00
CA ALA A 246 -5.89 -21.49 5.62
C ALA A 246 -5.40 -21.66 4.17
N GLU A 247 -5.86 -20.81 3.25
CA GLU A 247 -5.38 -20.80 1.85
C GLU A 247 -4.04 -20.11 1.66
N ALA A 248 -3.68 -19.17 2.55
CA ALA A 248 -2.40 -18.48 2.49
C ALA A 248 -1.24 -19.38 2.93
N GLY A 249 -1.44 -20.20 3.96
CA GLY A 249 -0.39 -20.96 4.62
C GLY A 249 0.30 -20.15 5.73
N GLU A 250 0.82 -20.86 6.75
CA GLU A 250 1.52 -20.24 7.88
C GLU A 250 2.73 -19.41 7.44
N ASP A 251 3.41 -19.82 6.38
CA ASP A 251 4.56 -19.14 5.75
C ASP A 251 4.23 -17.74 5.22
N ARG A 252 2.94 -17.46 4.98
CA ARG A 252 2.45 -16.16 4.49
C ARG A 252 1.79 -15.29 5.56
N LEU A 253 1.68 -15.77 6.80
CA LEU A 253 1.18 -14.96 7.91
C LEU A 253 2.29 -14.06 8.47
N PRO A 254 2.03 -12.76 8.75
CA PRO A 254 3.06 -11.83 9.20
C PRO A 254 3.79 -12.32 10.45
N GLU A 255 5.07 -12.03 10.55
CA GLU A 255 5.90 -12.18 11.75
C GLU A 255 6.07 -10.82 12.45
N LEU A 256 6.30 -10.83 13.77
CA LEU A 256 6.44 -9.60 14.55
C LEU A 256 7.61 -8.71 14.12
N GLY A 257 8.60 -9.27 13.40
CA GLY A 257 9.72 -8.55 12.80
C GLY A 257 9.50 -8.10 11.35
N ASP A 258 8.39 -8.45 10.70
CA ASP A 258 8.16 -8.10 9.28
C ASP A 258 7.96 -6.59 9.07
N SER A 259 7.47 -5.89 10.09
CA SER A 259 7.20 -4.46 10.10
C SER A 259 7.80 -3.83 11.36
N TYR A 260 8.49 -2.70 11.24
CA TYR A 260 8.99 -1.98 12.42
C TYR A 260 7.83 -1.51 13.32
N LEU A 261 6.75 -1.00 12.71
CA LEU A 261 5.50 -0.63 13.35
C LEU A 261 4.37 -1.53 12.84
N GLY A 262 3.54 -2.01 13.76
CA GLY A 262 2.23 -2.60 13.47
C GLY A 262 1.21 -2.21 14.53
N LEU A 263 -0.03 -1.93 14.12
CA LEU A 263 -1.16 -1.75 15.03
C LEU A 263 -2.08 -2.96 14.92
N TYR A 264 -2.47 -3.51 16.07
CA TYR A 264 -3.20 -4.77 16.18
C TYR A 264 -4.45 -4.59 17.04
N ILE A 265 -5.58 -5.15 16.62
CA ILE A 265 -6.80 -5.15 17.45
C ILE A 265 -6.67 -6.27 18.50
N GLU A 266 -7.11 -6.01 19.73
CA GLU A 266 -7.33 -7.02 20.77
C GLU A 266 -8.17 -8.18 20.25
N ALA A 267 -7.75 -9.42 20.46
CA ALA A 267 -8.39 -10.62 19.91
C ALA A 267 -9.91 -10.66 20.18
N GLY A 268 -10.67 -11.08 19.16
CA GLY A 268 -12.12 -11.23 19.24
C GLY A 268 -12.52 -12.70 19.31
N GLU A 269 -13.70 -13.00 19.85
CA GLU A 269 -14.21 -14.36 19.93
C GLU A 269 -14.15 -15.07 18.56
N GLY A 270 -13.50 -16.24 18.53
CA GLY A 270 -13.34 -17.04 17.33
C GLY A 270 -12.41 -16.49 16.24
N THR A 271 -11.77 -15.33 16.44
CA THR A 271 -10.62 -14.87 15.62
C THR A 271 -9.37 -15.69 15.94
N ARG A 272 -8.35 -15.65 15.07
CA ARG A 272 -7.08 -16.32 15.40
C ARG A 272 -6.21 -15.45 16.28
N GLU A 273 -6.01 -15.86 17.53
CA GLU A 273 -5.20 -15.13 18.50
C GLU A 273 -3.70 -15.14 18.18
N TRP A 274 -3.01 -14.08 18.59
CA TRP A 274 -1.56 -13.97 18.65
C TRP A 274 -1.17 -13.24 19.94
N ARG A 275 -0.46 -13.90 20.86
CA ARG A 275 0.10 -13.22 22.03
C ARG A 275 1.35 -12.45 21.63
N ILE A 276 1.28 -11.12 21.74
CA ILE A 276 2.39 -10.20 21.50
C ILE A 276 3.00 -9.81 22.86
N PRO A 277 4.34 -9.87 23.06
CA PRO A 277 4.97 -9.48 24.32
C PRO A 277 4.65 -8.02 24.69
N TYR A 278 4.28 -7.76 25.94
CA TYR A 278 3.95 -6.43 26.46
C TYR A 278 4.74 -6.14 27.73
N ALA A 279 5.44 -5.00 27.78
CA ALA A 279 6.21 -4.61 28.96
C ALA A 279 5.29 -4.44 30.18
N GLY A 280 5.63 -5.10 31.30
CA GLY A 280 4.85 -5.07 32.54
C GLY A 280 3.63 -6.01 32.58
N ASN A 281 3.43 -6.87 31.58
CA ASN A 281 2.34 -7.86 31.57
C ASN A 281 2.85 -9.24 31.10
N GLU A 282 2.85 -10.22 32.00
CA GLU A 282 3.38 -11.58 31.76
C GLU A 282 2.56 -12.39 30.74
N ASP A 283 1.25 -12.16 30.64
CA ASP A 283 0.38 -12.78 29.62
C ASP A 283 0.55 -12.15 28.23
N GLY A 284 1.16 -10.96 28.17
CA GLY A 284 1.28 -10.13 26.96
C GLY A 284 -0.04 -9.49 26.54
N PHE A 285 -0.22 -9.27 25.25
CA PHE A 285 -1.46 -8.80 24.64
C PHE A 285 -1.96 -9.82 23.62
N ALA A 286 -3.17 -10.34 23.81
CA ALA A 286 -3.82 -11.19 22.82
C ALA A 286 -4.36 -10.31 21.69
N ALA A 287 -3.73 -10.37 20.52
CA ALA A 287 -4.12 -9.68 19.30
C ALA A 287 -4.83 -10.60 18.31
N GLU A 288 -5.59 -10.02 17.37
CA GLU A 288 -5.88 -10.67 16.08
C GLU A 288 -4.56 -10.94 15.32
N ARG A 289 -4.50 -12.04 14.55
CA ARG A 289 -3.26 -12.52 13.88
C ARG A 289 -2.64 -11.53 12.88
N LEU A 290 -3.37 -10.51 12.42
CA LEU A 290 -2.96 -9.58 11.36
C LEU A 290 -2.94 -8.12 11.87
N PRO A 291 -1.90 -7.32 11.57
CA PRO A 291 -1.93 -5.88 11.86
C PRO A 291 -2.91 -5.19 10.91
N PHE A 292 -3.75 -4.31 11.43
CA PHE A 292 -4.70 -3.52 10.61
C PHE A 292 -4.05 -2.31 9.93
N LEU A 293 -2.87 -1.92 10.41
CA LEU A 293 -2.07 -0.80 9.92
C LEU A 293 -0.59 -1.08 10.21
N THR A 294 0.30 -0.69 9.31
CA THR A 294 1.75 -0.90 9.48
C THR A 294 2.56 0.39 9.30
N GLY A 295 3.88 0.32 9.48
CA GLY A 295 4.80 1.42 9.14
C GLY A 295 4.71 1.89 7.67
N GLU A 296 4.17 1.08 6.75
CA GLU A 296 3.94 1.50 5.35
C GLU A 296 2.81 2.54 5.21
N ASP A 297 1.90 2.62 6.20
CA ASP A 297 0.82 3.58 6.24
C ASP A 297 1.20 4.96 6.83
N VAL A 298 2.44 5.14 7.32
CA VAL A 298 2.87 6.38 7.99
C VAL A 298 3.22 7.49 6.99
N LEU A 299 2.72 8.71 7.23
CA LEU A 299 3.20 9.93 6.56
C LEU A 299 4.38 10.56 7.27
N ARG A 300 4.26 10.74 8.58
CA ARG A 300 5.27 11.35 9.45
C ARG A 300 5.13 10.82 10.86
N ALA A 301 6.22 10.85 11.60
CA ALA A 301 6.24 10.79 13.05
C ALA A 301 6.99 12.02 13.59
N ARG A 302 6.51 12.57 14.70
CA ARG A 302 7.14 13.69 15.42
C ARG A 302 7.21 13.32 16.90
N ALA A 303 8.34 13.61 17.55
CA ALA A 303 8.46 13.46 18.99
C ALA A 303 7.81 14.66 19.68
N ASP A 304 7.02 14.42 20.72
CA ASP A 304 6.27 15.47 21.41
C ASP A 304 7.20 16.20 22.41
N ALA A 305 7.96 17.17 21.90
CA ALA A 305 9.07 17.82 22.61
C ALA A 305 8.62 18.76 23.74
N ASP A 306 7.47 19.43 23.56
CA ASP A 306 6.94 20.43 24.50
C ASP A 306 6.14 19.82 25.67
N VAL A 307 6.23 18.50 25.85
CA VAL A 307 5.49 17.74 26.88
C VAL A 307 6.41 17.38 28.06
N GLU A 308 5.84 17.38 29.27
CA GLU A 308 6.55 17.07 30.52
C GLU A 308 7.16 15.65 30.53
N PRO A 309 8.32 15.44 31.19
CA PRO A 309 8.93 14.12 31.31
C PRO A 309 7.97 13.10 31.95
N GLY A 310 7.71 12.00 31.24
CA GLY A 310 6.75 10.97 31.66
C GLY A 310 5.38 11.04 30.97
N GLU A 311 5.03 12.15 30.31
CA GLU A 311 3.84 12.24 29.42
C GLU A 311 4.20 12.20 27.92
N ARG A 312 5.49 12.37 27.59
CA ARG A 312 6.01 12.41 26.21
C ARG A 312 5.60 11.20 25.37
N GLY A 313 5.25 11.50 24.12
CA GLY A 313 4.84 10.54 23.12
C GLY A 313 5.49 10.78 21.74
N VAL A 314 4.95 10.07 20.76
CA VAL A 314 5.25 10.28 19.33
C VAL A 314 3.93 10.43 18.57
N GLY A 315 3.64 11.65 18.12
CA GLY A 315 2.55 11.93 17.19
C GLY A 315 2.84 11.37 15.79
N ILE A 316 2.02 10.45 15.32
CA ILE A 316 2.04 9.89 13.96
C ILE A 316 0.88 10.49 13.16
N THR A 317 1.13 10.91 11.93
CA THR A 317 0.08 11.16 10.92
C THR A 317 0.15 10.08 9.84
N LEU A 318 -1.01 9.59 9.42
CA LEU A 318 -1.21 8.44 8.56
C LEU A 318 -1.58 8.83 7.13
N SER A 319 -1.34 7.93 6.18
CA SER A 319 -1.71 8.11 4.79
C SER A 319 -3.24 8.17 4.63
N ALA A 320 -3.72 8.63 3.47
CA ALA A 320 -5.16 8.60 3.17
C ALA A 320 -5.77 7.18 3.27
N GLN A 321 -4.96 6.14 3.03
CA GLN A 321 -5.34 4.74 3.25
C GLN A 321 -5.35 4.41 4.74
N GLY A 322 -4.24 4.60 5.45
CA GLY A 322 -4.13 4.31 6.89
C GLY A 322 -5.18 5.05 7.73
N THR A 323 -5.47 6.31 7.38
CA THR A 323 -6.56 7.12 7.95
C THR A 323 -7.93 6.49 7.74
N ALA A 324 -8.23 6.03 6.52
CA ALA A 324 -9.50 5.36 6.22
C ALA A 324 -9.60 4.01 6.92
N MET A 325 -8.50 3.27 7.05
CA MET A 325 -8.47 1.99 7.74
C MET A 325 -8.63 2.18 9.26
N LEU A 326 -7.91 3.11 9.88
CA LEU A 326 -8.09 3.49 11.29
C LEU A 326 -9.52 3.96 11.58
N THR A 327 -10.11 4.78 10.70
CA THR A 327 -11.51 5.21 10.79
C THR A 327 -12.46 4.01 10.83
N ASN A 328 -12.30 3.06 9.91
CA ASN A 328 -13.21 1.91 9.80
C ASN A 328 -12.97 0.84 10.89
N VAL A 329 -11.72 0.67 11.35
CA VAL A 329 -11.37 -0.13 12.54
C VAL A 329 -12.06 0.45 13.77
N THR A 330 -11.92 1.77 14.00
CA THR A 330 -12.46 2.42 15.20
C THR A 330 -13.99 2.53 15.19
N LEU A 331 -14.62 2.60 14.01
CA LEU A 331 -16.06 2.40 13.82
C LEU A 331 -16.51 0.95 14.10
N GLY A 332 -15.79 -0.04 13.55
CA GLY A 332 -16.22 -1.43 13.52
C GLY A 332 -15.83 -2.28 14.73
N CYS A 333 -14.92 -1.80 15.58
CA CYS A 333 -14.37 -2.54 16.74
C CYS A 333 -14.51 -1.76 18.06
N SER A 334 -15.52 -0.90 18.18
CA SER A 334 -15.82 -0.18 19.42
C SER A 334 -15.99 -1.12 20.63
N GLY A 335 -15.44 -0.73 21.78
CA GLY A 335 -15.40 -1.53 23.01
C GLY A 335 -14.21 -2.48 23.14
N ARG A 336 -13.45 -2.74 22.06
CA ARG A 336 -12.17 -3.48 22.08
C ARG A 336 -11.00 -2.50 22.26
N ARG A 337 -9.81 -3.01 22.59
CA ARG A 337 -8.56 -2.24 22.55
C ARG A 337 -7.83 -2.43 21.21
N PHE A 338 -6.89 -1.55 20.92
CA PHE A 338 -5.79 -1.84 20.01
C PHE A 338 -4.43 -1.66 20.69
N ALA A 339 -3.44 -2.43 20.26
CA ALA A 339 -2.06 -2.33 20.67
C ALA A 339 -1.22 -1.65 19.58
N ILE A 340 -0.29 -0.80 20.00
CA ILE A 340 0.78 -0.25 19.17
C ILE A 340 2.04 -1.08 19.43
N VAL A 341 2.60 -1.67 18.37
CA VAL A 341 3.73 -2.60 18.44
C VAL A 341 4.93 -2.01 17.71
N LEU A 342 6.06 -1.87 18.41
CA LEU A 342 7.37 -1.55 17.83
C LEU A 342 8.37 -2.67 18.11
N ASP A 343 9.20 -3.02 17.12
CA ASP A 343 10.21 -4.10 17.24
C ASP A 343 9.64 -5.42 17.82
N GLY A 344 8.40 -5.74 17.45
CA GLY A 344 7.69 -6.93 17.91
C GLY A 344 7.23 -6.91 19.38
N LYS A 345 7.21 -5.76 20.04
CA LYS A 345 6.71 -5.60 21.42
C LYS A 345 5.61 -4.55 21.48
N VAL A 346 4.56 -4.82 22.26
CA VAL A 346 3.56 -3.80 22.62
C VAL A 346 4.24 -2.76 23.49
N ILE A 347 4.13 -1.49 23.08
CA ILE A 347 4.61 -0.33 23.83
C ILE A 347 3.47 0.53 24.38
N SER A 348 2.26 0.41 23.80
CA SER A 348 1.08 1.18 24.19
C SER A 348 -0.19 0.42 23.81
N THR A 349 -1.27 0.61 24.56
CA THR A 349 -2.61 0.11 24.20
C THR A 349 -3.67 1.17 24.44
N ALA A 350 -4.66 1.28 23.55
CA ALA A 350 -5.72 2.27 23.64
C ALA A 350 -7.10 1.63 23.45
N PRO A 351 -8.13 2.03 24.23
CA PRO A 351 -9.50 1.57 24.03
C PRO A 351 -10.17 2.26 22.84
N ILE A 352 -10.92 1.50 22.04
CA ILE A 352 -11.70 2.01 20.91
C ILE A 352 -13.05 2.52 21.43
N THR A 353 -13.08 3.77 21.87
CA THR A 353 -14.29 4.43 22.39
C THR A 353 -15.03 5.22 21.31
N THR A 354 -14.31 5.91 20.43
CA THR A 354 -14.86 6.75 19.35
C THR A 354 -14.11 6.56 18.03
N PRO A 355 -14.73 6.89 16.87
CA PRO A 355 -14.05 6.88 15.57
C PRO A 355 -12.91 7.90 15.50
N ILE A 356 -11.72 7.46 15.08
CA ILE A 356 -10.55 8.33 14.85
C ILE A 356 -10.47 8.65 13.36
N THR A 357 -10.82 9.89 12.99
CA THR A 357 -11.05 10.32 11.60
C THR A 357 -10.06 11.36 11.08
N ASN A 358 -9.25 11.97 11.93
CA ASN A 358 -8.24 12.96 11.56
C ASN A 358 -6.98 12.35 10.93
N GLY A 359 -6.79 11.04 11.04
CA GLY A 359 -5.62 10.35 10.51
C GLY A 359 -4.38 10.45 11.40
N GLU A 360 -4.54 10.80 12.68
CA GLU A 360 -3.41 10.93 13.60
C GLU A 360 -3.52 9.96 14.78
N VAL A 361 -2.39 9.42 15.21
CA VAL A 361 -2.25 8.46 16.31
C VAL A 361 -1.10 8.90 17.19
N ALA A 362 -1.36 9.15 18.47
CA ALA A 362 -0.29 9.36 19.45
C ALA A 362 0.18 8.01 19.98
N ILE A 363 1.50 7.75 19.92
CA ILE A 363 2.12 6.71 20.74
C ILE A 363 2.41 7.33 22.10
N GLY A 364 1.50 7.16 23.06
CA GLY A 364 1.75 7.48 24.47
C GLY A 364 2.48 6.36 25.18
N GLY A 365 3.53 6.67 25.94
CA GLY A 365 4.31 5.68 26.70
C GLY A 365 5.25 6.23 27.78
N GLY A 366 5.33 7.56 27.96
CA GLY A 366 6.20 8.19 28.95
C GLY A 366 7.69 8.12 28.60
N PHE A 367 8.01 8.18 27.31
CA PHE A 367 9.35 8.03 26.78
C PHE A 367 10.30 9.16 27.20
N SER A 368 11.61 8.90 27.17
CA SER A 368 12.60 9.98 27.17
C SER A 368 12.53 10.81 25.87
N ALA A 369 13.16 11.98 25.85
CA ALA A 369 13.21 12.80 24.63
C ALA A 369 14.01 12.08 23.54
N GLU A 370 15.06 11.37 23.95
CA GLU A 370 15.95 10.56 23.13
C GLU A 370 15.22 9.36 22.52
N GLU A 371 14.38 8.67 23.30
CA GLU A 371 13.55 7.54 22.85
C GLU A 371 12.46 7.99 21.88
N ALA A 372 11.70 9.04 22.21
CA ALA A 372 10.67 9.58 21.33
C ALA A 372 11.28 10.07 20.00
N SER A 373 12.41 10.76 20.06
CA SER A 373 13.18 11.20 18.88
C SER A 373 13.68 10.02 18.04
N ALA A 374 14.23 8.97 18.67
CA ALA A 374 14.69 7.77 17.99
C ALA A 374 13.55 7.01 17.30
N ILE A 375 12.39 6.87 17.95
CA ILE A 375 11.18 6.26 17.36
C ILE A 375 10.72 7.10 16.15
N ALA A 376 10.60 8.41 16.30
CA ALA A 376 10.17 9.31 15.22
C ALA A 376 11.13 9.25 14.02
N ALA A 377 12.44 9.28 14.26
CA ALA A 377 13.46 9.15 13.22
C ALA A 377 13.39 7.80 12.48
N ARG A 378 13.17 6.69 13.20
CA ARG A 378 13.04 5.35 12.61
C ARG A 378 11.76 5.20 11.77
N LEU A 379 10.66 5.82 12.18
CA LEU A 379 9.42 5.86 11.39
C LEU A 379 9.56 6.73 10.13
N ASN A 380 10.26 7.87 10.22
CA ASN A 380 10.52 8.74 9.08
C ASN A 380 11.60 8.21 8.11
N ALA A 381 12.36 7.18 8.48
CA ALA A 381 13.49 6.65 7.71
C ALA A 381 13.14 6.21 6.27
N TYR A 382 11.87 5.93 5.97
CA TYR A 382 11.42 5.67 4.60
C TYR A 382 11.72 6.86 3.66
N ARG A 383 11.64 8.12 4.13
CA ARG A 383 11.86 9.34 3.33
C ARG A 383 13.27 9.32 2.73
N ALA A 384 14.27 9.21 3.59
CA ALA A 384 15.68 9.16 3.21
C ALA A 384 16.01 7.97 2.30
N ARG A 385 15.46 6.77 2.58
CA ARG A 385 15.65 5.58 1.73
C ARG A 385 15.03 5.75 0.34
N ALA A 386 13.81 6.28 0.24
CA ALA A 386 13.15 6.51 -1.04
C ALA A 386 13.85 7.61 -1.87
N MET A 387 14.29 8.70 -1.22
CA MET A 387 15.11 9.74 -1.85
C MET A 387 16.46 9.20 -2.36
N ALA A 388 17.17 8.42 -1.54
CA ALA A 388 18.42 7.78 -1.94
C ALA A 388 18.20 6.84 -3.14
N ARG A 389 17.13 6.04 -3.11
CA ARG A 389 16.79 5.14 -4.21
C ARG A 389 16.43 5.87 -5.51
N CYS A 390 15.84 7.06 -5.45
CA CYS A 390 15.65 7.90 -6.64
C CYS A 390 17.00 8.39 -7.20
N LYS A 391 17.88 8.90 -6.33
CA LYS A 391 19.23 9.38 -6.70
C LYS A 391 20.13 8.26 -7.27
N GLU A 392 20.03 7.02 -6.76
CA GLU A 392 20.65 5.83 -7.36
C GLU A 392 20.19 5.59 -8.80
N ILE A 393 18.88 5.68 -9.04
CA ILE A 393 18.26 5.45 -10.34
C ILE A 393 18.69 6.54 -11.34
N GLU A 394 18.77 7.79 -10.91
CA GLU A 394 19.30 8.89 -11.72
C GLU A 394 20.77 8.65 -12.11
N GLY A 395 21.65 8.43 -11.13
CA GLY A 395 23.08 8.23 -11.36
C GLY A 395 23.40 7.04 -12.26
N ALA A 396 22.66 5.93 -12.11
CA ALA A 396 22.82 4.73 -12.93
C ALA A 396 22.48 4.95 -14.43
N HIS A 397 21.68 5.96 -14.77
CA HIS A 397 21.35 6.29 -16.15
C HIS A 397 22.13 7.50 -16.68
N ALA A 398 22.58 8.41 -15.81
CA ALA A 398 23.49 9.50 -16.17
C ALA A 398 24.82 8.97 -16.73
N GLY A 399 25.35 7.88 -16.15
CA GLY A 399 26.54 7.17 -16.64
C GLY A 399 26.29 6.24 -17.84
N ALA A 400 25.11 6.27 -18.46
CA ALA A 400 24.69 5.36 -19.53
C ALA A 400 24.25 6.07 -20.82
N SER A 401 24.68 7.32 -21.02
CA SER A 401 24.71 7.98 -22.33
C SER A 401 25.90 7.45 -23.17
N PRO A 402 25.80 7.42 -24.52
CA PRO A 402 26.80 6.84 -25.41
C PRO A 402 28.07 7.70 -25.57
#